data_AF-A0A524FCH3-F1
#
_entry.id   AF-A0A524FCH3-F1
#
_cell.length_a   1.000
_cell.length_b   1.000
_cell.length_c   1.000
_cell.angle_alpha   90.00
_cell.angle_beta   90.00
_cell.angle_gamma   90.00
#
_symmetry.space_group_name_H-M   'P 1'
#
loop_
_entity.id
_entity.type
_entity.pdbx_description
1 polymer ?
#
loop_
_entity_poly.entity_id
_entity_poly.type
_entity_poly.pdbx_seq_one_letter_code
_entity_poly.pdbx_strand_id
1 'polypeptide(L)'
;SNFMGLALPFIKDKLDGKLPNTEFIGVEPRACPSVCKGQYRWDYGDTAKKAPLLKMHTLGHNFIPNPIHAGGLRYHGIAPIISNLVNNKIMKSSMHYQTEVIEAGLQFTRTEGILPAPETCHAIKEAIDQALLAKENGEKQVIIFNFSGHGYFDILAYKEYMEGNLTDFELPMEDINKALSSEDMPLIDESKF
;
A
#
# COMPACT_ATOMS: atom_id res chain seq x y z
N SER A 1 -2.37 7.50 4.71
CA SER A 1 -3.08 8.79 4.87
C SER A 1 -3.62 9.28 3.53
N ASN A 2 -2.77 9.48 2.52
CA ASN A 2 -3.15 10.03 1.21
C ASN A 2 -4.38 9.32 0.58
N PHE A 3 -4.41 7.99 0.59
CA PHE A 3 -5.51 7.20 0.01
C PHE A 3 -6.86 7.54 0.66
N MET A 4 -6.92 7.55 1.99
CA MET A 4 -8.15 7.87 2.72
C MET A 4 -8.53 9.35 2.62
N GLY A 5 -7.55 10.24 2.43
CA GLY A 5 -7.83 11.65 2.13
C GLY A 5 -8.68 11.83 0.87
N LEU A 6 -8.46 11.00 -0.15
CA LEU A 6 -9.27 10.97 -1.37
C LEU A 6 -10.53 10.09 -1.22
N ALA A 7 -10.38 8.88 -0.70
CA ALA A 7 -11.40 7.83 -0.82
C ALA A 7 -12.53 7.94 0.22
N LEU A 8 -12.29 8.51 1.41
CA LEU A 8 -13.28 8.48 2.50
C LEU A 8 -14.66 9.04 2.13
N PRO A 9 -14.79 10.19 1.42
CA PRO A 9 -16.09 10.69 0.99
C PRO A 9 -16.85 9.67 0.12
N PHE A 10 -16.16 9.01 -0.82
CA PHE A 10 -16.76 8.00 -1.70
C PHE A 10 -17.07 6.69 -0.99
N ILE A 11 -16.28 6.31 0.01
CA ILE A 11 -16.57 5.15 0.87
C ILE A 11 -17.88 5.39 1.62
N LYS A 12 -18.11 6.61 2.13
CA LYS A 12 -19.39 6.98 2.73
C LYS A 12 -20.53 6.80 1.74
N ASP A 13 -20.39 7.28 0.50
CA ASP A 13 -21.42 7.12 -0.53
C ASP A 13 -21.69 5.65 -0.89
N LYS A 14 -20.69 4.78 -0.84
CA LYS A 14 -20.89 3.32 -0.95
C LYS A 14 -21.71 2.78 0.21
N LEU A 15 -21.37 3.14 1.44
CA LEU A 15 -22.04 2.68 2.67
C LEU A 15 -23.48 3.20 2.79
N ASP A 16 -23.74 4.42 2.29
CA ASP A 16 -25.09 4.99 2.17
C ASP A 16 -25.91 4.36 1.03
N GLY A 17 -25.30 3.49 0.20
CA GLY A 17 -25.95 2.86 -0.94
C GLY A 17 -26.11 3.74 -2.18
N LYS A 18 -25.47 4.92 -2.23
CA LYS A 18 -25.50 5.82 -3.40
C LYS A 18 -24.62 5.32 -4.54
N LEU A 19 -23.43 4.81 -4.21
CA LEU A 19 -22.47 4.25 -5.16
C LEU A 19 -22.02 2.83 -4.72
N PRO A 20 -22.96 1.88 -4.58
CA PRO A 20 -22.73 0.60 -3.90
C PRO A 20 -21.68 -0.28 -4.61
N ASN A 21 -21.53 -0.11 -5.92
CA ASN A 21 -20.63 -0.91 -6.76
C ASN A 21 -19.21 -0.33 -6.86
N THR A 22 -18.91 0.77 -6.17
CA THR A 22 -17.57 1.37 -6.22
C THR A 22 -16.55 0.44 -5.57
N GLU A 23 -15.46 0.16 -6.27
CA GLU A 23 -14.33 -0.58 -5.71
C GLU A 23 -13.28 0.37 -5.15
N PHE A 24 -12.69 -0.02 -4.02
CA PHE A 24 -11.62 0.72 -3.36
C PHE A 24 -10.43 -0.22 -3.22
N ILE A 25 -9.31 0.13 -3.82
CA ILE A 25 -8.10 -0.71 -3.85
C ILE A 25 -6.96 0.11 -3.25
N GLY A 26 -6.48 -0.31 -2.07
CA GLY A 26 -5.20 0.15 -1.53
C GLY A 26 -4.07 -0.63 -2.20
N VAL A 27 -2.92 0.01 -2.43
CA VAL A 27 -1.80 -0.62 -3.13
C VAL A 27 -0.54 -0.53 -2.28
N GLU A 28 0.13 -1.65 -2.09
CA GLU A 28 1.32 -1.79 -1.25
C GLU A 28 2.51 -2.34 -2.05
N PRO A 29 3.76 -2.13 -1.60
CA PRO A 29 4.90 -2.85 -2.17
C PRO A 29 4.93 -4.29 -1.65
N ARG A 30 5.33 -5.24 -2.49
CA ARG A 30 5.65 -6.62 -2.05
C ARG A 30 6.78 -6.70 -1.02
N ALA A 31 7.62 -5.67 -0.95
CA ALA A 31 8.69 -5.51 0.04
C ALA A 31 8.19 -5.08 1.43
N CYS A 32 7.02 -4.45 1.53
CA CYS A 32 6.40 -4.02 2.79
C CYS A 32 4.85 -4.13 2.73
N PRO A 33 4.28 -5.35 2.60
CA PRO A 33 2.86 -5.57 2.35
C PRO A 33 2.05 -5.71 3.67
N SER A 34 1.88 -4.60 4.40
CA SER A 34 1.27 -4.58 5.73
C SER A 34 -0.15 -5.13 5.76
N VAL A 35 -0.99 -4.81 4.77
CA VAL A 35 -2.35 -5.33 4.64
C VAL A 35 -2.37 -6.69 3.95
N CYS A 36 -1.63 -6.85 2.85
CA CYS A 36 -1.70 -8.08 2.05
C CYS A 36 -1.08 -9.31 2.74
N LYS A 37 -0.09 -9.15 3.63
CA LYS A 37 0.55 -10.26 4.36
C LYS A 37 0.62 -10.09 5.88
N GLY A 38 0.43 -8.88 6.40
CA GLY A 38 0.49 -8.63 7.84
C GLY A 38 -0.71 -9.18 8.61
N GLN A 39 -0.71 -8.99 9.94
CA GLN A 39 -1.79 -9.43 10.82
C GLN A 39 -2.61 -8.23 11.31
N TYR A 40 -3.94 -8.37 11.34
CA TYR A 40 -4.82 -7.41 12.00
C TYR A 40 -4.83 -7.62 13.52
N ARG A 41 -4.06 -6.82 14.25
CA ARG A 41 -3.89 -6.92 15.70
C ARG A 41 -3.53 -5.58 16.33
N TRP A 42 -3.44 -5.55 17.66
CA TRP A 42 -2.89 -4.41 18.37
C TRP A 42 -1.37 -4.34 18.21
N ASP A 43 -0.87 -3.14 17.90
CA ASP A 43 0.56 -2.86 17.78
C ASP A 43 0.85 -1.37 18.04
N TYR A 44 2.12 -1.03 18.23
CA TYR A 44 2.56 0.35 18.38
C TYR A 44 2.50 1.11 17.05
N GLY A 45 2.02 2.35 17.10
CA GLY A 45 1.97 3.25 15.94
C GLY A 45 3.33 3.82 15.52
N ASP A 46 4.41 3.46 16.20
CA ASP A 46 5.77 3.85 15.86
C ASP A 46 6.77 2.83 16.45
N THR A 47 7.95 2.76 15.86
CA THR A 47 9.02 1.87 16.29
C THR A 47 9.58 2.26 17.67
N ALA A 48 9.45 3.51 18.11
CA ALA A 48 9.93 4.00 19.40
C ALA A 48 8.90 3.88 20.55
N LYS A 49 7.71 3.34 20.27
CA LYS A 49 6.64 3.06 21.25
C LYS A 49 6.18 4.31 22.00
N LYS A 50 6.16 5.45 21.32
CA LYS A 50 5.70 6.74 21.87
C LYS A 50 4.26 7.06 21.45
N ALA A 51 3.84 6.55 20.31
CA ALA A 51 2.47 6.55 19.84
C ALA A 51 1.64 5.54 20.65
N PRO A 52 0.32 5.76 20.74
CA PRO A 52 -0.58 4.81 21.38
C PRO A 52 -0.60 3.47 20.64
N LEU A 53 -1.11 2.45 21.33
CA LEU A 53 -1.46 1.18 20.72
C LEU A 53 -2.67 1.38 19.79
N LEU A 54 -2.58 0.80 18.60
CA LEU A 54 -3.60 0.89 17.57
C LEU A 54 -3.95 -0.50 17.07
N LYS A 55 -5.24 -0.77 16.84
CA LYS A 55 -5.69 -1.99 16.16
C LYS A 55 -5.58 -1.79 14.65
N MET A 56 -4.60 -2.44 14.03
CA MET A 56 -4.27 -2.26 12.61
C MET A 56 -3.68 -3.52 11.99
N HIS A 57 -3.67 -3.60 10.66
CA HIS A 57 -2.78 -4.51 9.97
C HIS A 57 -1.34 -4.04 10.17
N THR A 58 -0.47 -4.97 10.54
CA THR A 58 0.92 -4.70 10.87
C THR A 58 1.84 -5.86 10.47
N LEU A 59 3.06 -5.52 10.07
CA LEU A 59 4.20 -6.43 9.93
C LEU A 59 4.98 -6.59 11.25
N GLY A 60 4.57 -5.86 12.30
CA GLY A 60 5.25 -5.71 13.59
C GLY A 60 6.05 -4.41 13.67
N HIS A 61 5.94 -3.65 14.76
CA HIS A 61 6.66 -2.38 14.94
C HIS A 61 8.19 -2.48 14.92
N ASN A 62 8.75 -3.68 15.06
CA ASN A 62 10.18 -3.95 14.91
C ASN A 62 10.59 -4.39 13.51
N PHE A 63 9.65 -4.46 12.57
CA PHE A 63 9.95 -4.73 11.17
C PHE A 63 10.94 -3.69 10.64
N ILE A 64 12.00 -4.17 9.99
CA ILE A 64 13.00 -3.33 9.34
C ILE A 64 12.86 -3.56 7.82
N PRO A 65 12.51 -2.51 7.05
CA PRO A 65 12.44 -2.60 5.59
C PRO A 65 13.78 -3.02 4.98
N ASN A 66 13.72 -3.80 3.90
CA ASN A 66 14.92 -4.20 3.16
C ASN A 66 15.62 -2.94 2.57
N PRO A 67 16.95 -2.80 2.71
CA PRO A 67 17.68 -1.63 2.22
C PRO A 67 17.64 -1.44 0.69
N ILE A 68 17.38 -2.50 -0.07
CA ILE A 68 17.31 -2.46 -1.54
C ILE A 68 15.94 -1.96 -2.03
N HIS A 69 14.97 -1.77 -1.12
CA HIS A 69 13.66 -1.24 -1.47
C HIS A 69 13.70 0.27 -1.70
N ALA A 70 13.63 0.67 -2.97
CA ALA A 70 13.63 2.07 -3.41
C ALA A 70 12.22 2.60 -3.72
N GLY A 71 11.19 1.74 -3.66
CA GLY A 71 9.80 2.10 -3.98
C GLY A 71 9.06 2.92 -2.90
N GLY A 72 9.73 3.34 -1.83
CA GLY A 72 9.09 4.05 -0.71
C GLY A 72 8.16 3.16 0.12
N LEU A 73 7.09 3.70 0.72
CA LEU A 73 6.06 2.90 1.45
C LEU A 73 6.62 1.86 2.45
N ARG A 74 7.47 2.30 3.37
CA ARG A 74 8.25 1.44 4.29
C ARG A 74 7.63 1.24 5.68
N TYR A 75 6.47 1.82 5.92
CA TYR A 75 5.86 1.85 7.24
C TYR A 75 5.24 0.47 7.58
N HIS A 76 5.51 -0.03 8.79
CA HIS A 76 5.17 -1.41 9.20
C HIS A 76 3.68 -1.65 9.37
N GLY A 77 2.90 -0.59 9.59
CA GLY A 77 1.47 -0.66 9.85
C GLY A 77 0.63 0.03 8.78
N ILE A 78 -0.67 0.07 8.99
CA ILE A 78 -1.59 0.87 8.18
C ILE A 78 -2.60 1.56 9.11
N ALA A 79 -3.23 2.65 8.64
CA ALA A 79 -4.19 3.37 9.49
C ALA A 79 -5.33 2.43 9.97
N PRO A 80 -5.79 2.53 11.24
CA PRO A 80 -6.85 1.68 11.77
C PRO A 80 -8.13 1.69 10.94
N ILE A 81 -8.51 2.84 10.38
CA ILE A 81 -9.68 2.96 9.51
C ILE A 81 -9.53 2.14 8.23
N ILE A 82 -8.35 2.13 7.60
CA ILE A 82 -8.05 1.28 6.43
C ILE A 82 -8.17 -0.19 6.83
N SER A 83 -7.55 -0.56 7.94
CA SER A 83 -7.58 -1.93 8.44
C SER A 83 -8.99 -2.43 8.70
N ASN A 84 -9.82 -1.60 9.33
CA ASN A 84 -11.21 -1.92 9.61
C ASN A 84 -12.02 -2.10 8.32
N LEU A 85 -11.84 -1.21 7.33
CA LEU A 85 -12.54 -1.30 6.05
C LEU A 85 -12.14 -2.54 5.25
N VAL A 86 -10.86 -2.93 5.26
CA VAL A 86 -10.38 -4.18 4.65
C VAL A 86 -10.99 -5.39 5.34
N ASN A 87 -10.95 -5.45 6.67
CA ASN A 87 -11.51 -6.57 7.43
C ASN A 87 -13.02 -6.75 7.24
N ASN A 88 -13.75 -5.65 7.07
CA ASN A 88 -15.18 -5.67 6.76
C ASN A 88 -15.46 -5.84 5.26
N LYS A 89 -14.44 -6.11 4.44
CA LYS A 89 -14.55 -6.36 2.99
C LYS A 89 -15.16 -5.18 2.22
N ILE A 90 -15.03 -3.97 2.74
CA ILE A 90 -15.51 -2.73 2.09
C ILE A 90 -14.49 -2.26 1.04
N MET A 91 -13.20 -2.48 1.31
CA MET A 91 -12.08 -2.22 0.40
C MET A 91 -11.18 -3.44 0.26
N LYS A 92 -10.39 -3.48 -0.81
CA LYS A 92 -9.38 -4.50 -1.11
C LYS A 92 -7.98 -3.90 -1.01
N SER A 93 -6.96 -4.76 -0.97
CA SER A 93 -5.56 -4.38 -1.08
C SER A 93 -4.87 -5.23 -2.14
N SER A 94 -3.99 -4.62 -2.93
CA SER A 94 -3.10 -5.28 -3.88
C SER A 94 -1.63 -4.97 -3.56
N MET A 95 -0.72 -5.73 -4.14
CA MET A 95 0.71 -5.50 -3.97
C MET A 95 1.52 -5.78 -5.24
N HIS A 96 2.48 -4.91 -5.52
CA HIS A 96 3.30 -4.95 -6.73
C HIS A 96 4.79 -4.99 -6.43
N TYR A 97 5.57 -5.48 -7.39
CA TYR A 97 7.02 -5.40 -7.34
C TYR A 97 7.52 -3.99 -7.69
N GLN A 98 8.72 -3.63 -7.21
CA GLN A 98 9.23 -2.28 -7.41
C GLN A 98 9.64 -2.01 -8.86
N THR A 99 10.13 -3.03 -9.56
CA THR A 99 10.44 -2.90 -10.99
C THR A 99 9.18 -2.59 -11.81
N GLU A 100 8.08 -3.32 -11.55
CA GLU A 100 6.78 -3.13 -12.22
C GLU A 100 6.20 -1.73 -11.97
N VAL A 101 6.31 -1.23 -10.73
CA VAL A 101 5.77 0.11 -10.44
C VAL A 101 6.62 1.20 -11.09
N ILE A 102 7.96 1.11 -11.06
CA ILE A 102 8.82 2.12 -11.70
C ILE A 102 8.64 2.12 -13.22
N GLU A 103 8.46 0.94 -13.83
CA GLU A 103 8.10 0.83 -15.26
C GLU A 103 6.80 1.57 -15.57
N ALA A 104 5.75 1.33 -14.78
CA ALA A 104 4.47 2.02 -14.91
C ALA A 104 4.61 3.54 -14.72
N GLY A 105 5.45 3.98 -13.79
CA GLY A 105 5.79 5.39 -13.60
C GLY A 105 6.43 6.01 -14.84
N LEU A 106 7.42 5.34 -15.43
CA LEU A 106 8.06 5.79 -16.68
C LEU A 106 7.10 5.81 -17.86
N GLN A 107 6.20 4.82 -17.98
CA GLN A 107 5.14 4.83 -18.97
C GLN A 107 4.26 6.07 -18.79
N PHE A 108 3.78 6.34 -17.58
CA PHE A 108 2.96 7.50 -17.27
C PHE A 108 3.68 8.81 -17.58
N THR A 109 4.97 8.93 -17.27
CA THR A 109 5.76 10.11 -17.64
C THR A 109 5.85 10.32 -19.14
N ARG A 110 6.01 9.25 -19.91
CA ARG A 110 6.07 9.34 -21.38
C ARG A 110 4.73 9.71 -22.01
N THR A 111 3.61 9.30 -21.40
CA THR A 111 2.28 9.56 -21.95
C THR A 111 1.68 10.87 -21.44
N GLU A 112 1.86 11.22 -20.17
CA GLU A 112 1.22 12.37 -19.50
C GLU A 112 2.18 13.52 -19.21
N GLY A 113 3.51 13.32 -19.36
CA GLY A 113 4.51 14.37 -19.20
C GLY A 113 4.87 14.75 -17.76
N ILE A 114 4.42 13.97 -16.77
CA ILE A 114 4.71 14.21 -15.34
C ILE A 114 5.50 13.02 -14.77
N LEU A 115 6.57 13.30 -14.01
CA LEU A 115 7.33 12.28 -13.29
C LEU A 115 6.70 12.00 -11.92
N PRO A 116 6.09 10.82 -11.68
CA PRO A 116 5.50 10.47 -10.39
C PRO A 116 6.56 10.09 -9.34
N ALA A 117 6.24 10.23 -8.06
CA ALA A 117 7.04 9.63 -6.98
C ALA A 117 6.96 8.09 -7.06
N PRO A 118 8.00 7.33 -6.67
CA PRO A 118 7.95 5.87 -6.57
C PRO A 118 6.73 5.34 -5.78
N GLU A 119 6.32 6.03 -4.72
CA GLU A 119 5.11 5.67 -3.97
C GLU A 119 3.84 5.84 -4.82
N THR A 120 3.73 6.95 -5.57
CA THR A 120 2.61 7.21 -6.48
C THR A 120 2.54 6.16 -7.60
N CYS A 121 3.69 5.64 -8.04
CA CYS A 121 3.76 4.64 -9.10
C CYS A 121 2.99 3.35 -8.78
N HIS A 122 2.83 3.00 -7.51
CA HIS A 122 2.03 1.85 -7.09
C HIS A 122 0.58 2.00 -7.54
N ALA A 123 -0.01 3.18 -7.31
CA ALA A 123 -1.39 3.45 -7.72
C ALA A 123 -1.53 3.56 -9.25
N ILE A 124 -0.50 4.07 -9.93
CA ILE A 124 -0.46 4.12 -11.41
C ILE A 124 -0.43 2.71 -11.98
N LYS A 125 0.43 1.83 -11.46
CA LYS A 125 0.51 0.43 -11.87
C LYS A 125 -0.83 -0.28 -11.71
N GLU A 126 -1.45 -0.17 -10.54
CA GLU A 126 -2.78 -0.75 -10.31
C GLU A 126 -3.84 -0.16 -11.25
N ALA A 127 -3.84 1.16 -11.50
CA ALA A 127 -4.78 1.78 -12.42
C ALA A 127 -4.62 1.27 -13.86
N ILE A 128 -3.39 1.04 -14.31
CA ILE A 128 -3.10 0.43 -15.62
C ILE A 128 -3.63 -1.01 -15.66
N ASP A 129 -3.39 -1.80 -14.62
CA ASP A 129 -3.85 -3.20 -14.56
C ASP A 129 -5.38 -3.30 -14.58
N GLN A 130 -6.07 -2.45 -13.81
CA GLN A 130 -7.54 -2.39 -13.83
C GLN A 130 -8.07 -1.94 -15.20
N ALA A 131 -7.39 -1.00 -15.88
CA ALA A 131 -7.78 -0.57 -17.22
C ALA A 131 -7.62 -1.69 -18.26
N LEU A 132 -6.54 -2.48 -18.16
CA LEU A 132 -6.31 -3.63 -19.02
C LEU A 132 -7.35 -4.73 -18.76
N LEU A 133 -7.65 -5.02 -17.50
CA LEU A 133 -8.70 -5.98 -17.12
C LEU A 133 -10.08 -5.55 -17.62
N ALA A 134 -10.44 -4.27 -17.47
CA ALA A 134 -11.69 -3.74 -18.00
C ALA A 134 -11.77 -3.89 -19.53
N LYS A 135 -10.66 -3.63 -20.24
CA LYS A 135 -10.57 -3.84 -21.69
C LYS A 135 -10.76 -5.31 -22.08
N GLU A 136 -10.13 -6.24 -21.37
CA GLU A 136 -10.27 -7.68 -21.59
C GLU A 136 -11.71 -8.16 -21.36
N ASN A 137 -12.39 -7.61 -20.36
CA ASN A 137 -13.78 -7.93 -20.04
C ASN A 137 -14.80 -7.17 -20.91
N GLY A 138 -14.35 -6.23 -21.75
CA GLY A 138 -15.25 -5.38 -22.53
C GLY A 138 -16.07 -4.40 -21.68
N GLU A 139 -15.59 -4.06 -20.49
CA GLU A 139 -16.25 -3.18 -19.53
C GLU A 139 -15.80 -1.73 -19.69
N LYS A 140 -16.77 -0.81 -19.57
CA LYS A 140 -16.48 0.62 -19.48
C LYS A 140 -16.40 1.03 -18.01
N GLN A 141 -15.19 1.22 -17.51
CA GLN A 141 -14.95 1.65 -16.13
C GLN A 141 -14.38 3.07 -16.06
N VAL A 142 -14.66 3.76 -14.97
CA VAL A 142 -13.99 5.02 -14.61
C VAL A 142 -13.03 4.72 -13.47
N ILE A 143 -11.74 4.92 -13.71
CA ILE A 143 -10.69 4.66 -12.74
C ILE A 143 -10.19 6.00 -12.22
N ILE A 144 -10.26 6.17 -10.90
CA ILE A 144 -9.71 7.32 -10.19
C ILE A 144 -8.58 6.80 -9.32
N PHE A 145 -7.39 7.38 -9.44
CA PHE A 145 -6.27 7.09 -8.56
C PHE A 145 -5.72 8.38 -7.95
N ASN A 146 -5.10 8.28 -6.78
CA ASN A 146 -4.52 9.42 -6.10
C ASN A 146 -3.08 9.66 -6.57
N PHE A 147 -2.82 10.77 -7.25
CA PHE A 147 -1.45 11.18 -7.58
C PHE A 147 -0.81 11.85 -6.35
N SER A 148 -0.18 11.06 -5.48
CA SER A 148 0.25 11.53 -4.16
C SER A 148 1.47 12.46 -4.15
N GLY A 149 2.24 12.52 -5.24
CA GLY A 149 3.45 13.34 -5.31
C GLY A 149 4.27 13.10 -6.58
N HIS A 150 5.16 14.05 -6.88
CA HIS A 150 6.09 13.99 -8.02
C HIS A 150 7.43 13.34 -7.63
N GLY A 151 8.16 12.80 -8.61
CA GLY A 151 9.41 12.07 -8.40
C GLY A 151 10.69 12.87 -8.61
N TYR A 152 10.63 14.21 -8.67
CA TYR A 152 11.81 15.04 -8.94
C TYR A 152 12.96 14.86 -7.94
N PHE A 153 12.67 14.45 -6.72
CA PHE A 153 13.69 14.17 -5.70
C PHE A 153 14.01 12.67 -5.55
N ASP A 154 13.36 11.82 -6.35
CA ASP A 154 13.46 10.36 -6.30
C ASP A 154 14.06 9.79 -7.59
N ILE A 155 14.76 10.63 -8.36
CA ILE A 155 15.38 10.29 -9.66
C ILE A 155 16.33 9.10 -9.52
N LEU A 156 16.93 8.89 -8.34
CA LEU A 156 17.80 7.74 -8.09
C LEU A 156 17.07 6.40 -8.31
N ALA A 157 15.82 6.26 -7.85
CA ALA A 157 15.07 5.01 -8.06
C ALA A 157 14.85 4.72 -9.56
N TYR A 158 14.54 5.76 -10.33
CA TYR A 158 14.42 5.67 -11.79
C TYR A 158 15.76 5.34 -12.47
N LYS A 159 16.85 5.96 -12.03
CA LYS A 159 18.20 5.69 -12.51
C LYS A 159 18.57 4.22 -12.30
N GLU A 160 18.40 3.71 -11.08
CA GLU A 160 18.73 2.31 -10.76
C GLU A 160 17.88 1.32 -11.58
N TYR A 161 16.61 1.64 -11.85
CA TYR A 161 15.77 0.85 -12.76
C TYR A 161 16.31 0.87 -14.20
N MET A 162 16.64 2.06 -14.73
CA MET A 162 17.16 2.21 -16.09
C MET A 162 18.53 1.57 -16.30
N GLU A 163 19.36 1.52 -15.25
CA GLU A 163 20.66 0.84 -15.25
C GLU A 163 20.54 -0.69 -15.01
N GLY A 164 19.34 -1.20 -14.70
CA GLY A 164 19.09 -2.61 -14.42
C GLY A 164 19.56 -3.08 -13.03
N ASN A 165 19.86 -2.14 -12.12
CA ASN A 165 20.33 -2.41 -10.77
C ASN A 165 19.17 -2.58 -9.77
N LEU A 166 17.96 -2.14 -10.11
CA LEU A 166 16.80 -2.26 -9.24
C LEU A 166 16.32 -3.72 -9.20
N THR A 167 16.45 -4.37 -8.04
CA THR A 167 16.06 -5.77 -7.86
C THR A 167 14.80 -5.90 -7.03
N ASP A 168 13.91 -6.79 -7.42
CA ASP A 168 12.71 -7.05 -6.63
C ASP A 168 13.00 -7.80 -5.34
N PHE A 169 12.26 -7.42 -4.30
CA PHE A 169 12.26 -8.07 -3.01
C PHE A 169 10.82 -8.34 -2.59
N GLU A 170 10.55 -9.57 -2.22
CA GLU A 170 9.29 -9.96 -1.59
C GLU A 170 9.56 -10.32 -0.13
N LEU A 171 8.84 -9.66 0.78
CA LEU A 171 9.01 -9.93 2.20
C LEU A 171 8.58 -11.38 2.52
N PRO A 172 9.49 -12.24 3.03
CA PRO A 172 9.17 -13.60 3.42
C PRO A 172 8.23 -13.64 4.63
N MET A 173 7.33 -14.63 4.67
CA MET A 173 6.44 -14.83 5.82
C MET A 173 7.21 -15.14 7.11
N GLU A 174 8.39 -15.75 7.01
CA GLU A 174 9.24 -16.04 8.17
C GLU A 174 9.69 -14.76 8.89
N ASP A 175 10.09 -13.73 8.14
CA ASP A 175 10.51 -12.44 8.71
C ASP A 175 9.34 -11.71 9.38
N ILE A 176 8.15 -11.77 8.78
CA ILE A 176 6.91 -11.23 9.36
C ILE A 176 6.60 -11.96 10.67
N ASN A 177 6.59 -13.29 10.66
CA ASN A 177 6.30 -14.09 11.85
C ASN A 177 7.31 -13.82 12.96
N LYS A 178 8.60 -13.71 12.63
CA LYS A 178 9.66 -13.37 13.58
C LYS A 178 9.41 -12.00 14.24
N ALA A 179 9.05 -10.98 13.47
CA ALA A 179 8.73 -9.66 14.00
C ALA A 179 7.49 -9.69 14.90
N LEU A 180 6.45 -10.43 14.50
CA LEU A 180 5.18 -10.56 15.23
C LEU A 180 5.22 -11.46 16.47
N SER A 181 6.26 -12.30 16.59
CA SER A 181 6.54 -13.15 17.76
C SER A 181 7.52 -12.53 18.75
N SER A 182 7.94 -11.29 18.52
CA SER A 182 8.82 -10.56 19.45
C SER A 182 8.17 -10.39 20.83
N GLU A 183 8.95 -10.56 21.90
CA GLU A 183 8.48 -10.46 23.30
C GLU A 183 7.91 -9.08 23.65
N ASP A 184 8.29 -8.07 22.88
CA ASP A 184 7.94 -6.69 23.09
C ASP A 184 6.68 -6.25 22.33
N MET A 185 6.02 -7.19 21.64
CA MET A 185 4.68 -7.00 21.07
C MET A 185 3.66 -6.84 22.19
N PRO A 186 2.69 -5.92 22.05
CA PRO A 186 1.68 -5.70 23.08
C PRO A 186 0.75 -6.90 23.23
N LEU A 187 0.56 -7.32 24.48
CA LEU A 187 -0.41 -8.36 24.86
C LEU A 187 -1.71 -7.67 25.29
N ILE A 188 -2.67 -7.64 24.38
CA ILE A 188 -4.00 -7.07 24.62
C ILE A 188 -5.03 -8.18 24.70
N ASP A 189 -5.70 -8.27 25.85
CA ASP A 189 -6.84 -9.16 26.04
C ASP A 189 -8.09 -8.52 25.41
N GLU A 190 -8.41 -8.94 24.18
CA GLU A 190 -9.54 -8.39 23.44
C GLU A 190 -10.90 -8.76 24.05
N SER A 191 -10.99 -9.74 24.94
CA SER A 191 -12.26 -10.14 25.58
C SER A 191 -12.82 -9.10 26.55
N LYS A 192 -12.02 -8.10 26.90
CA LYS A 192 -12.37 -7.00 27.81
C LYS A 192 -13.05 -5.81 27.12
N PHE A 193 -13.24 -5.87 25.79
CA PHE A 193 -13.85 -4.82 24.98
C PHE A 193 -15.19 -5.26 24.40
#